data_AF-B5RTV2-F1
#
_entry.id   AF-B5RTV2-F1
#
_cell.length_a   1.000
_cell.length_b   1.000
_cell.length_c   1.000
_cell.angle_alpha   90.00
_cell.angle_beta   90.00
_cell.angle_gamma   90.00
#
_symmetry.space_group_name_H-M   'P 1'
#
loop_
_entity.id
_entity.type
_entity.pdbx_description
1 polymer ?
#
loop_
_entity_poly.entity_id
_entity_poly.type
_entity_poly.pdbx_seq_one_letter_code
_entity_poly.pdbx_strand_id
1 'polypeptide(L)'
;MVLITNKQQDLIDEVISNYLKNYDKIAQQYLKIRQDIYELTTSISQEITESKEGLVSDSNKFKIKQLSYDFDKVCEIYKTHLQILNSNLDIKQNIPPPYIEELNLQYDALLARKTDLKSEIDTLKNVQKPLLDKMRLLLKSFENGLNSRTAKRMNRIVSDGINEPDENSKDIDVQSLIFHSADMETLFSDVDTKLNQLKNIGNDDDPDNIIDSNQPKNITRYIDEHLRNGRTFHLLEEDKYIYDVSKSATVDTATSLTSVDEYDRMIENLIINIKDVIEHGAESKERWSNNARKLDLIKETLNKFEDSVDISDEEMES
;
A
#
# COMPACT_ATOMS: atom_id res chain seq x y z
N MET A 1 50.89 -34.31 12.68
CA MET A 1 49.52 -33.97 12.23
C MET A 1 49.37 -34.55 10.83
N VAL A 2 48.73 -35.71 10.70
CA VAL A 2 48.70 -36.44 9.42
C VAL A 2 47.57 -35.86 8.59
N LEU A 3 47.91 -35.23 7.45
CA LEU A 3 46.95 -34.80 6.44
C LEU A 3 46.37 -36.07 5.79
N ILE A 4 45.18 -36.46 6.24
CA ILE A 4 44.37 -37.48 5.58
C ILE A 4 43.98 -36.91 4.22
N THR A 5 44.33 -37.61 3.14
CA THR A 5 43.95 -37.18 1.78
C THR A 5 42.44 -37.25 1.59
N ASN A 6 41.82 -36.38 0.80
CA ASN A 6 40.36 -36.35 0.60
C ASN A 6 39.77 -37.73 0.26
N LYS A 7 40.48 -38.56 -0.54
CA LYS A 7 40.06 -39.93 -0.86
C LYS A 7 40.02 -40.87 0.35
N GLN A 8 40.96 -40.70 1.29
CA GLN A 8 40.95 -41.47 2.53
C GLN A 8 39.84 -40.99 3.45
N GLN A 9 39.52 -39.70 3.46
CA GLN A 9 38.40 -39.15 4.21
C GLN A 9 37.06 -39.65 3.66
N ASP A 10 36.87 -39.66 2.34
CA ASP A 10 35.67 -40.23 1.70
C ASP A 10 35.48 -41.72 2.05
N LEU A 11 36.58 -42.49 2.03
CA LEU A 11 36.54 -43.92 2.38
C LEU A 11 36.26 -44.13 3.88
N ILE A 12 36.80 -43.27 4.74
CA ILE A 12 36.48 -43.26 6.17
C ILE A 12 35.00 -42.94 6.38
N ASP A 13 34.47 -41.91 5.70
CA ASP A 13 33.07 -41.50 5.82
C ASP A 13 32.13 -42.58 5.29
N GLU A 14 32.49 -43.27 4.21
CA GLU A 14 31.74 -44.42 3.68
C GLU A 14 31.76 -45.60 4.67
N VAL A 15 32.92 -45.93 5.25
CA VAL A 15 33.04 -47.00 6.25
C VAL A 15 32.26 -46.64 7.53
N ILE A 16 32.32 -45.39 7.99
CA ILE A 16 31.55 -44.91 9.15
C ILE A 16 30.06 -44.95 8.84
N SER A 17 29.63 -44.51 7.66
CA SER A 17 28.22 -44.55 7.25
C SER A 17 27.70 -45.98 7.16
N ASN A 18 28.50 -46.89 6.59
CA ASN A 18 28.16 -48.30 6.48
C ASN A 18 28.12 -48.97 7.86
N TYR A 19 29.08 -48.67 8.73
CA TYR A 19 29.08 -49.12 10.12
C TYR A 19 27.82 -48.61 10.84
N LEU A 20 27.51 -47.32 10.79
CA LEU A 20 26.30 -46.76 11.41
C LEU A 20 25.01 -47.39 10.88
N LYS A 21 24.94 -47.69 9.58
CA LYS A 21 23.77 -48.33 8.95
C LYS A 21 23.62 -49.81 9.33
N ASN A 22 24.72 -50.54 9.46
CA ASN A 22 24.73 -52.00 9.65
C ASN A 22 25.21 -52.43 11.05
N TYR A 23 25.35 -51.50 11.98
CA TYR A 23 25.79 -51.81 13.34
C TYR A 23 24.67 -52.50 14.12
N ASP A 24 24.72 -53.83 14.13
CA ASP A 24 23.91 -54.67 15.00
C ASP A 24 24.80 -55.38 16.03
N LYS A 25 24.86 -54.79 17.22
CA LYS A 25 25.63 -55.33 18.35
C LYS A 25 25.14 -56.70 18.81
N ILE A 26 23.83 -56.97 18.70
CA ILE A 26 23.23 -58.21 19.20
C ILE A 26 23.54 -59.35 18.21
N ALA A 27 23.43 -59.09 16.91
CA ALA A 27 23.89 -60.03 15.88
C ALA A 27 25.40 -60.31 15.98
N GLN A 28 26.22 -59.30 16.26
CA GLN A 28 27.66 -59.48 16.50
C GLN A 28 27.95 -60.37 17.71
N GLN A 29 27.20 -60.23 18.81
CA GLN A 29 27.33 -61.10 19.99
C GLN A 29 26.98 -62.55 19.67
N TYR A 30 25.92 -62.78 18.89
CA TYR A 30 25.56 -64.11 18.41
C TYR A 30 26.63 -64.73 17.51
N LEU A 31 27.16 -63.95 16.56
CA LEU A 31 28.25 -64.38 15.68
C LEU A 31 29.52 -64.71 16.48
N LYS A 32 29.85 -63.93 17.50
CA LYS A 32 30.99 -64.19 18.37
C LYS A 32 30.84 -65.53 19.10
N ILE A 33 29.69 -65.81 19.70
CA ILE A 33 29.45 -67.10 20.36
C ILE A 33 29.56 -68.26 19.36
N ARG A 34 29.06 -68.08 18.14
CA ARG A 34 29.21 -69.10 17.09
C ARG A 34 30.67 -69.38 16.74
N GLN A 35 31.49 -68.33 16.68
CA GLN A 35 32.93 -68.46 16.49
C GLN A 35 33.60 -69.15 17.68
N ASP A 36 33.27 -68.76 18.91
CA ASP A 36 33.81 -69.35 20.14
C ASP A 36 33.47 -70.86 20.23
N ILE A 37 32.26 -71.26 19.82
CA ILE A 37 31.84 -72.67 19.71
C ILE A 37 32.66 -73.42 18.65
N TYR A 38 32.89 -72.80 17.49
CA TYR A 38 33.67 -73.41 16.41
C TYR A 38 35.14 -73.60 16.82
N GLU A 39 35.75 -72.60 17.45
CA GLU A 39 37.11 -72.67 17.98
C GLU A 39 37.22 -73.80 19.02
N LEU A 40 36.27 -73.87 19.97
CA LEU A 40 36.24 -74.95 20.96
C LEU A 40 36.07 -76.34 20.32
N THR A 41 35.22 -76.46 19.30
CA THR A 41 35.01 -77.72 18.58
C THR A 41 36.29 -78.16 17.87
N THR A 42 37.04 -77.22 17.31
CA THR A 42 38.33 -77.46 16.65
C THR A 42 39.38 -77.92 17.68
N SER A 43 39.47 -77.25 18.84
CA SER A 43 40.38 -77.65 19.92
C SER A 43 40.06 -79.03 20.49
N ILE A 44 38.78 -79.35 20.69
CA ILE A 44 38.36 -80.69 21.14
C ILE A 44 38.71 -81.74 20.08
N SER A 45 38.50 -81.44 18.79
CA SER A 45 38.83 -82.37 17.71
C SER A 45 40.33 -82.65 17.65
N GLN A 46 41.17 -81.62 17.83
CA GLN A 46 42.63 -81.75 17.91
C GLN A 46 43.06 -82.57 19.13
N GLU A 47 42.50 -82.29 20.31
CA GLU A 47 42.76 -83.06 21.53
C GLU A 47 42.41 -84.53 21.37
N ILE A 48 41.28 -84.85 20.71
CA ILE A 48 40.87 -86.24 20.46
C ILE A 48 41.82 -86.95 19.48
N THR A 49 42.33 -86.25 18.46
CA THR A 49 43.28 -86.82 17.51
C THR A 49 44.70 -87.00 18.08
N GLU A 50 45.12 -86.12 18.99
CA GLU A 50 46.47 -86.15 19.58
C GLU A 50 46.54 -87.02 20.84
N SER A 51 45.43 -87.13 21.59
CA SER A 51 45.33 -87.95 22.80
C SER A 51 44.90 -89.36 22.45
N LYS A 52 45.81 -90.33 22.57
CA LYS A 52 45.57 -91.76 22.25
C LYS A 52 44.43 -92.44 23.04
N GLU A 53 43.88 -91.78 24.06
CA GLU A 53 42.81 -92.31 24.91
C GLU A 53 41.41 -91.71 24.60
N GLY A 54 41.30 -90.74 23.68
CA GLY A 54 40.01 -90.15 23.29
C GLY A 54 39.27 -89.38 24.40
N LEU A 55 39.96 -89.04 25.50
CA LEU A 55 39.41 -88.32 26.63
C LEU A 55 39.54 -86.80 26.45
N VAL A 56 38.41 -86.10 26.46
CA VAL A 56 38.34 -84.63 26.44
C VAL A 56 38.73 -84.08 27.82
N SER A 57 39.59 -83.04 27.83
CA SER A 57 40.01 -82.34 29.05
C SER A 57 38.81 -81.80 29.86
N ASP A 58 38.88 -81.87 31.19
CA ASP A 58 37.83 -81.34 32.07
C ASP A 58 37.66 -79.82 31.96
N SER A 59 38.70 -79.10 31.54
CA SER A 59 38.63 -77.68 31.20
C SER A 59 37.71 -77.42 30.00
N ASN A 60 37.81 -78.25 28.96
CA ASN A 60 36.94 -78.15 27.78
C ASN A 60 35.51 -78.54 28.11
N LYS A 61 35.29 -79.55 28.97
CA LYS A 61 33.94 -79.90 29.45
C LYS A 61 33.28 -78.76 30.22
N PHE A 62 34.02 -78.04 31.06
CA PHE A 62 33.52 -76.85 31.74
C PHE A 62 33.17 -75.75 30.74
N LYS A 63 34.04 -75.51 29.76
CA LYS A 63 33.85 -74.49 28.71
C LYS A 63 32.65 -74.78 27.80
N ILE A 64 32.35 -76.06 27.52
CA ILE A 64 31.12 -76.48 26.84
C ILE A 64 29.89 -76.04 27.63
N LYS A 65 29.84 -76.32 28.94
CA LYS A 65 28.69 -75.93 29.78
C LYS A 65 28.52 -74.43 29.87
N GLN A 66 29.64 -73.68 29.98
CA GLN A 66 29.62 -72.22 29.98
C GLN A 66 29.08 -71.67 28.65
N LEU A 67 29.62 -72.13 27.52
CA LEU A 67 29.15 -71.69 26.19
C LEU A 67 27.71 -72.10 25.90
N SER A 68 27.24 -73.24 26.43
CA SER A 68 25.83 -73.63 26.33
C SER A 68 24.91 -72.62 27.02
N TYR A 69 25.25 -72.21 28.24
CA TYR A 69 24.48 -71.21 28.97
C TYR A 69 24.52 -69.84 28.27
N ASP A 70 25.71 -69.41 27.83
CA ASP A 70 25.87 -68.13 27.12
C ASP A 70 25.13 -68.13 25.77
N PHE A 71 25.12 -69.27 25.07
CA PHE A 71 24.37 -69.46 23.83
C PHE A 71 22.86 -69.36 24.04
N ASP A 72 22.31 -70.03 25.05
CA ASP A 72 20.87 -69.96 25.35
C ASP A 72 20.46 -68.53 25.68
N LYS A 73 21.27 -67.83 26.49
CA LYS A 73 21.06 -66.42 26.82
C LYS A 73 21.04 -65.53 25.57
N VAL A 74 22.03 -65.65 24.70
CA VAL A 74 22.10 -64.82 23.49
C VAL A 74 21.03 -65.20 22.47
N CYS A 75 20.62 -66.46 22.39
CA CYS A 75 19.49 -66.86 21.55
C CYS A 75 18.19 -66.19 21.98
N GLU A 76 17.88 -66.13 23.28
CA GLU A 76 16.67 -65.45 23.76
C GLU A 76 16.71 -63.93 23.53
N ILE A 77 17.89 -63.31 23.75
CA ILE A 77 18.09 -61.89 23.44
C ILE A 77 17.92 -61.64 21.93
N TYR A 78 18.48 -62.50 21.07
CA TYR A 78 18.39 -62.36 19.62
C TYR A 78 16.96 -62.57 19.11
N LYS A 79 16.21 -63.53 19.66
CA LYS A 79 14.77 -63.70 19.37
C LYS A 79 13.98 -62.44 19.73
N THR A 80 14.23 -61.88 20.92
CA THR A 80 13.58 -60.63 21.35
C THR A 80 13.94 -59.47 20.42
N HIS A 81 15.20 -59.39 20.00
CA HIS A 81 15.67 -58.38 19.03
C HIS A 81 14.97 -58.50 17.68
N LEU A 82 14.82 -59.72 17.14
CA LEU A 82 14.07 -59.97 15.91
C LEU A 82 12.59 -59.58 16.04
N GLN A 83 11.96 -59.86 17.19
CA GLN A 83 10.58 -59.44 17.44
C GLN A 83 10.46 -57.91 17.46
N ILE A 84 11.39 -57.20 18.11
CA ILE A 84 11.43 -55.74 18.12
C ILE A 84 11.64 -55.18 16.71
N LEU A 85 12.54 -55.77 15.92
CA LEU A 85 12.77 -55.40 14.52
C LEU A 85 11.50 -55.57 13.67
N ASN A 86 10.82 -56.71 13.80
CA ASN A 86 9.56 -56.96 13.09
C ASN A 86 8.49 -55.95 13.51
N SER A 87 8.30 -55.71 14.80
CA SER A 87 7.37 -54.69 15.29
C SER A 87 7.71 -53.30 14.76
N ASN A 88 8.99 -52.93 14.70
CA ASN A 88 9.43 -51.65 14.14
C ASN A 88 9.19 -51.56 12.63
N LEU A 89 9.36 -52.66 11.89
CA LEU A 89 9.04 -52.73 10.47
C LEU A 89 7.54 -52.60 10.24
N ASP A 90 6.72 -53.28 11.04
CA ASP A 90 5.25 -53.17 11.00
C ASP A 90 4.77 -51.76 11.33
N ILE A 91 5.37 -51.11 12.34
CA ILE A 91 5.11 -49.71 12.68
C ILE A 91 5.47 -48.79 11.51
N LYS A 92 6.64 -48.98 10.89
CA LYS A 92 7.06 -48.17 9.72
C LYS A 92 6.19 -48.38 8.49
N GLN A 93 5.64 -49.57 8.28
CA GLN A 93 4.76 -49.85 7.15
C GLN A 93 3.35 -49.29 7.36
N ASN A 94 2.82 -49.39 8.57
CA ASN A 94 1.42 -49.08 8.84
C ASN A 94 1.18 -47.67 9.40
N ILE A 95 2.20 -47.03 9.99
CA ILE A 95 2.09 -45.69 10.58
C ILE A 95 2.93 -44.73 9.75
N PRO A 96 2.30 -43.92 8.86
CA PRO A 96 3.02 -42.85 8.20
C PRO A 96 3.55 -41.88 9.26
N PRO A 97 4.81 -41.41 9.14
CA PRO A 97 5.36 -40.47 10.09
C PRO A 97 4.50 -39.19 10.17
N PRO A 98 4.21 -38.67 11.37
CA PRO A 98 3.29 -37.54 11.55
C PRO A 98 3.77 -36.26 10.84
N TYR A 99 5.08 -36.12 10.65
CA TYR A 99 5.65 -34.97 9.94
C TYR A 99 5.39 -34.98 8.44
N ILE A 100 5.02 -36.12 7.82
CA ILE A 100 4.75 -36.18 6.37
C ILE A 100 3.46 -35.46 6.04
N GLU A 101 2.44 -35.59 6.90
CA GLU A 101 1.16 -34.92 6.70
C GLU A 101 1.32 -33.40 6.84
N GLU A 102 2.05 -32.94 7.87
CA GLU A 102 2.41 -31.53 8.03
C GLU A 102 3.24 -31.01 6.84
N LEU A 103 4.20 -31.79 6.36
CA LEU A 103 5.02 -31.42 5.22
C LEU A 103 4.20 -31.30 3.92
N ASN A 104 3.22 -32.18 3.72
CA ASN A 104 2.32 -32.11 2.58
C ASN A 104 1.44 -30.85 2.65
N LEU A 105 0.90 -30.52 3.83
CA LEU A 105 0.14 -29.28 4.03
C LEU A 105 1.00 -28.04 3.74
N GLN A 106 2.25 -28.02 4.23
CA GLN A 106 3.18 -26.92 3.93
C GLN A 106 3.54 -26.86 2.44
N TYR A 107 3.71 -28.01 1.80
CA TYR A 107 3.98 -28.10 0.37
C TYR A 107 2.82 -27.54 -0.46
N ASP A 108 1.58 -27.92 -0.14
CA ASP A 108 0.39 -27.43 -0.83
C ASP A 108 0.20 -25.92 -0.65
N ALA A 109 0.44 -25.41 0.57
CA ALA A 109 0.41 -23.97 0.84
C ALA A 109 1.47 -23.20 0.05
N LEU A 110 2.69 -23.74 -0.04
CA LEU A 110 3.77 -23.15 -0.85
C LEU A 110 3.45 -23.20 -2.35
N LEU A 111 2.80 -24.27 -2.80
CA LEU A 111 2.40 -24.43 -4.19
C LEU A 111 1.30 -23.42 -4.57
N ALA A 112 0.30 -23.22 -3.72
CA ALA A 112 -0.73 -22.19 -3.88
C ALA A 112 -0.11 -20.78 -3.90
N ARG A 113 0.79 -20.48 -2.97
CA ARG A 113 1.49 -19.19 -2.96
C ARG A 113 2.33 -18.96 -4.22
N LYS A 114 2.96 -20.02 -4.74
CA LYS A 114 3.73 -19.96 -5.99
C LYS A 114 2.81 -19.68 -7.19
N THR A 115 1.61 -20.28 -7.25
CA THR A 115 0.65 -20.00 -8.33
C THR A 115 0.13 -18.58 -8.26
N ASP A 116 -0.15 -18.07 -7.06
CA ASP A 116 -0.62 -16.69 -6.86
C ASP A 116 0.43 -15.68 -7.33
N LEU A 117 1.67 -15.81 -6.86
CA LEU A 117 2.79 -14.96 -7.29
C LEU A 117 3.03 -15.02 -8.80
N LYS A 118 2.85 -16.20 -9.41
CA LYS A 118 2.99 -16.33 -10.86
C LYS A 118 1.90 -15.55 -11.60
N SER A 119 0.66 -15.60 -11.12
CA SER A 119 -0.43 -14.82 -11.71
C SER A 119 -0.20 -13.31 -11.52
N GLU A 120 0.31 -12.87 -10.36
CA GLU A 120 0.68 -11.48 -10.10
C GLU A 120 1.84 -11.00 -10.99
N ILE A 121 2.85 -11.83 -11.22
CA ILE A 121 3.92 -11.52 -12.17
C ILE A 121 3.37 -11.37 -13.59
N ASP A 122 2.42 -12.21 -13.99
CA ASP A 122 1.79 -12.14 -15.30
C ASP A 122 0.95 -10.86 -15.45
N THR A 123 0.24 -10.41 -14.40
CA THR A 123 -0.50 -9.12 -14.43
C THR A 123 0.46 -7.93 -14.49
N LEU A 124 1.54 -7.94 -13.71
CA LEU A 124 2.62 -6.94 -13.77
C LEU A 124 3.21 -6.83 -15.17
N LYS A 125 3.51 -7.98 -15.79
CA LYS A 125 4.16 -8.04 -17.10
C LYS A 125 3.24 -7.64 -18.24
N ASN A 126 1.98 -8.06 -18.21
CA ASN A 126 1.06 -7.92 -19.35
C ASN A 126 0.15 -6.69 -19.25
N VAL A 127 -0.10 -6.17 -18.06
CA VAL A 127 -0.98 -5.00 -17.85
C VAL A 127 -0.17 -3.79 -17.44
N GLN A 128 0.55 -3.90 -16.31
CA GLN A 128 1.17 -2.72 -15.69
C GLN A 128 2.39 -2.22 -16.45
N LYS A 129 3.25 -3.12 -16.95
CA LYS A 129 4.42 -2.73 -17.75
C LYS A 129 4.03 -2.04 -19.06
N PRO A 130 3.10 -2.57 -19.89
CA PRO A 130 2.63 -1.85 -21.07
C PRO A 130 1.94 -0.52 -20.76
N LEU A 131 1.23 -0.41 -19.62
CA LEU A 131 0.66 0.86 -19.17
C LEU A 131 1.75 1.88 -18.85
N LEU A 132 2.78 1.47 -18.09
CA LEU A 132 3.91 2.34 -17.76
C LEU A 132 4.70 2.76 -19.01
N ASP A 133 4.88 1.84 -19.96
CA ASP A 133 5.48 2.15 -21.27
C ASP A 133 4.61 3.14 -22.06
N LYS A 134 3.28 3.01 -22.04
CA LYS A 134 2.35 4.00 -22.62
C LYS A 134 2.47 5.37 -21.95
N MET A 135 2.49 5.43 -20.62
CA MET A 135 2.67 6.67 -19.88
C MET A 135 4.02 7.33 -20.18
N ARG A 136 5.09 6.54 -20.27
CA ARG A 136 6.42 7.04 -20.64
C ARG A 136 6.46 7.57 -22.07
N LEU A 137 5.76 6.92 -23.00
CA LEU A 137 5.63 7.40 -24.37
C LEU A 137 4.81 8.69 -24.46
N LEU A 138 3.71 8.79 -23.71
CA LEU A 138 2.91 10.00 -23.59
C LEU A 138 3.72 11.15 -23.01
N LEU A 139 4.42 10.92 -21.90
CA LEU A 139 5.31 11.91 -21.28
C LEU A 139 6.38 12.38 -22.27
N LYS A 140 7.03 11.45 -22.98
CA LYS A 140 8.02 11.78 -24.01
C LYS A 140 7.41 12.56 -25.17
N SER A 141 6.19 12.25 -25.59
CA SER A 141 5.49 13.00 -26.65
C SER A 141 5.10 14.40 -26.19
N PHE A 142 4.69 14.56 -24.93
CA PHE A 142 4.39 15.83 -24.31
C PHE A 142 5.64 16.70 -24.16
N GLU A 143 6.74 16.13 -23.64
CA GLU A 143 8.05 16.81 -23.56
C GLU A 143 8.55 17.23 -24.95
N ASN A 144 8.41 16.37 -25.96
CA ASN A 144 8.76 16.73 -27.33
C ASN A 144 7.85 17.83 -27.90
N GLY A 145 6.57 17.83 -27.53
CA GLY A 145 5.61 18.89 -27.85
C GLY A 145 5.98 20.23 -27.22
N LEU A 146 6.39 20.23 -25.96
CA LEU A 146 6.87 21.42 -25.24
C LEU A 146 8.20 21.95 -25.80
N ASN A 147 9.13 21.05 -26.13
CA ASN A 147 10.47 21.41 -26.57
C ASN A 147 10.57 21.79 -28.06
N SER A 148 9.63 21.36 -28.91
CA SER A 148 9.64 21.72 -30.32
C SER A 148 9.02 23.10 -30.54
N ARG A 149 9.83 24.06 -31.03
CA ARG A 149 9.34 25.35 -31.59
C ARG A 149 8.31 25.15 -32.73
N THR A 150 8.16 23.92 -33.22
CA THR A 150 7.22 23.49 -34.26
C THR A 150 5.79 23.25 -33.74
N ALA A 151 5.58 23.01 -32.44
CA ALA A 151 4.23 22.84 -31.86
C ALA A 151 3.39 24.13 -31.93
N LYS A 152 4.03 25.31 -31.95
CA LYS A 152 3.36 26.59 -32.25
C LYS A 152 2.77 26.65 -33.67
N ARG A 153 3.18 25.76 -34.59
CA ARG A 153 2.59 25.63 -35.94
C ARG A 153 1.56 24.51 -36.05
N MET A 154 1.57 23.52 -35.15
CA MET A 154 0.61 22.41 -35.18
C MET A 154 -0.72 22.76 -34.50
N ASN A 155 -0.74 23.71 -33.56
CA ASN A 155 -1.98 24.31 -33.05
C ASN A 155 -2.68 25.26 -34.05
N ARG A 156 -2.32 25.17 -35.34
CA ARG A 156 -3.05 25.80 -36.44
C ARG A 156 -4.12 24.87 -37.03
N ILE A 157 -4.53 23.84 -36.30
CA ILE A 157 -5.68 22.97 -36.59
C ILE A 157 -6.93 23.56 -35.90
N VAL A 158 -7.21 24.85 -36.15
CA VAL A 158 -8.51 25.47 -35.82
C VAL A 158 -9.16 26.03 -37.10
N SER A 159 -8.55 25.80 -38.28
CA SER A 159 -9.07 26.28 -39.56
C SER A 159 -9.45 25.18 -40.55
N ASP A 160 -9.20 23.91 -40.26
CA ASP A 160 -9.69 22.80 -41.08
C ASP A 160 -10.62 21.93 -40.23
N GLY A 161 -11.77 21.62 -40.80
CA GLY A 161 -12.98 21.12 -40.17
C GLY A 161 -12.78 20.15 -39.00
N ILE A 162 -13.66 20.32 -38.01
CA ILE A 162 -13.93 19.39 -36.92
C ILE A 162 -14.27 18.03 -37.55
N ASN A 163 -13.28 17.16 -37.70
CA ASN A 163 -13.50 15.78 -38.12
C ASN A 163 -13.90 14.95 -36.90
N GLU A 164 -14.76 13.95 -37.13
CA GLU A 164 -15.19 13.00 -36.12
C GLU A 164 -14.00 12.28 -35.46
N PRO A 165 -14.09 11.97 -34.16
CA PRO A 165 -12.99 11.36 -33.42
C PRO A 165 -12.67 9.97 -33.97
N ASP A 166 -11.47 9.81 -34.54
CA ASP A 166 -10.90 8.49 -34.85
C ASP A 166 -10.44 7.85 -33.53
N GLU A 167 -11.03 6.70 -33.19
CA GLU A 167 -10.77 5.92 -31.97
C GLU A 167 -9.29 5.50 -31.83
N ASN A 168 -8.51 5.58 -32.92
CA ASN A 168 -7.07 5.31 -32.95
C ASN A 168 -6.17 6.56 -33.01
N SER A 169 -6.74 7.77 -32.99
CA SER A 169 -5.98 9.01 -33.05
C SER A 169 -5.24 9.27 -31.72
N LYS A 170 -4.02 9.81 -31.84
CA LYS A 170 -3.15 10.21 -30.72
C LYS A 170 -3.35 11.68 -30.32
N ASP A 171 -4.29 12.35 -30.97
CA ASP A 171 -4.58 13.76 -30.72
C ASP A 171 -5.63 13.90 -29.60
N ILE A 172 -5.57 15.03 -28.87
CA ILE A 172 -6.53 15.33 -27.81
C ILE A 172 -7.91 15.45 -28.46
N ASP A 173 -8.91 14.72 -27.93
CA ASP A 173 -10.28 14.82 -28.40
C ASP A 173 -10.80 16.24 -28.20
N VAL A 174 -10.85 17.01 -29.29
CA VAL A 174 -11.23 18.42 -29.28
C VAL A 174 -12.71 18.58 -28.93
N GLN A 175 -13.54 17.54 -29.11
CA GLN A 175 -14.96 17.57 -28.71
C GLN A 175 -15.12 17.64 -27.19
N SER A 176 -14.23 16.97 -26.44
CA SER A 176 -14.23 17.00 -24.97
C SER A 176 -13.85 18.37 -24.38
N LEU A 177 -13.28 19.26 -25.20
CA LEU A 177 -12.89 20.62 -24.82
C LEU A 177 -13.97 21.66 -25.16
N ILE A 178 -15.11 21.21 -25.71
CA ILE A 178 -16.23 22.06 -26.03
C ILE A 178 -17.27 21.97 -24.90
N PHE A 179 -17.67 23.13 -24.40
CA PHE A 179 -18.71 23.25 -23.38
C PHE A 179 -19.67 24.41 -23.71
N HIS A 180 -20.87 24.37 -23.15
CA HIS A 180 -21.85 25.45 -23.25
C HIS A 180 -21.68 26.42 -22.07
N SER A 181 -21.98 27.71 -22.25
CA SER A 181 -21.85 28.65 -21.12
C SER A 181 -22.79 28.29 -19.98
N ALA A 182 -23.99 27.78 -20.30
CA ALA A 182 -24.96 27.28 -19.33
C ALA A 182 -24.37 26.20 -18.41
N ASP A 183 -23.52 25.30 -18.93
CA ASP A 183 -22.88 24.25 -18.13
C ASP A 183 -21.95 24.85 -17.07
N MET A 184 -21.20 25.91 -17.43
CA MET A 184 -20.36 26.64 -16.48
C MET A 184 -21.17 27.40 -15.44
N GLU A 185 -22.29 28.01 -15.82
CA GLU A 185 -23.17 28.68 -14.86
C GLU A 185 -23.74 27.71 -13.81
N THR A 186 -24.10 26.48 -14.21
CA THR A 186 -24.61 25.48 -13.27
C THR A 186 -23.57 25.06 -12.22
N LEU A 187 -22.29 24.97 -12.60
CA LEU A 187 -21.21 24.58 -11.68
C LEU A 187 -21.02 25.58 -10.53
N PHE A 188 -21.29 26.87 -10.76
CA PHE A 188 -21.13 27.92 -9.75
C PHE A 188 -22.43 28.33 -9.05
N SER A 189 -23.56 27.73 -9.42
CA SER A 189 -24.87 28.06 -8.85
C SER A 189 -24.95 27.86 -7.32
N ASP A 190 -24.35 26.81 -6.78
CA ASP A 190 -24.30 26.56 -5.33
C ASP A 190 -23.52 27.67 -4.59
N VAL A 191 -22.39 28.12 -5.16
CA VAL A 191 -21.58 29.20 -4.58
C VAL A 191 -22.33 30.53 -4.61
N ASP A 192 -23.01 30.83 -5.72
CA ASP A 192 -23.84 32.04 -5.84
C ASP A 192 -25.00 32.03 -4.83
N THR A 193 -25.66 30.89 -4.61
CA THR A 193 -26.72 30.81 -3.59
C THR A 193 -26.17 31.02 -2.17
N LYS A 194 -25.03 30.41 -1.83
CA LYS A 194 -24.36 30.59 -0.53
C LYS A 194 -23.91 32.04 -0.31
N LEU A 195 -23.40 32.71 -1.33
CA LEU A 195 -22.99 34.12 -1.25
C LEU A 195 -24.20 35.06 -1.10
N ASN A 196 -25.28 34.80 -1.84
CA ASN A 196 -26.51 35.59 -1.73
C ASN A 196 -27.20 35.41 -0.37
N GLN A 197 -27.13 34.22 0.24
CA GLN A 197 -27.62 33.98 1.61
C GLN A 197 -26.84 34.80 2.65
N LEU A 198 -25.53 35.00 2.47
CA LEU A 198 -24.72 35.82 3.37
C LEU A 198 -25.05 37.31 3.30
N LYS A 199 -25.47 37.81 2.12
CA LYS A 199 -25.85 39.22 1.94
C LYS A 199 -27.16 39.58 2.64
N ASN A 200 -28.09 38.63 2.78
CA ASN A 200 -29.41 38.86 3.37
C ASN A 200 -29.42 38.91 4.90
N ILE A 201 -28.29 38.72 5.58
CA ILE A 201 -28.20 38.79 7.04
C ILE A 201 -28.11 40.25 7.54
N GLY A 202 -27.85 41.23 6.66
CA GLY A 202 -27.57 42.61 7.03
C GLY A 202 -28.65 43.66 6.72
N ASN A 203 -29.85 43.30 6.26
CA ASN A 203 -30.75 44.22 5.56
C ASN A 203 -32.16 44.42 6.15
N ASP A 204 -32.42 44.08 7.41
CA ASP A 204 -33.80 44.14 7.92
C ASP A 204 -34.28 45.48 8.53
N ASP A 205 -33.46 46.53 8.71
CA ASP A 205 -33.97 47.77 9.34
C ASP A 205 -33.28 49.08 8.88
N ASP A 206 -33.31 49.44 7.59
CA ASP A 206 -33.07 50.85 7.19
C ASP A 206 -33.60 51.18 5.77
N PRO A 207 -34.64 52.03 5.62
CA PRO A 207 -35.17 52.42 4.31
C PRO A 207 -34.33 53.46 3.54
N ASP A 208 -33.22 53.98 4.11
CA ASP A 208 -32.41 55.05 3.48
C ASP A 208 -30.98 54.64 3.09
N ASN A 209 -30.62 53.34 3.18
CA ASN A 209 -29.34 52.87 2.63
C ASN A 209 -29.46 52.57 1.12
N ILE A 210 -29.53 53.64 0.31
CA ILE A 210 -29.05 53.62 -1.08
C ILE A 210 -27.51 53.58 -1.01
N ILE A 211 -26.97 52.48 -0.47
CA ILE A 211 -25.61 52.09 -0.79
C ILE A 211 -25.72 51.45 -2.16
N ASP A 212 -25.18 52.17 -3.14
CA ASP A 212 -25.10 51.87 -4.56
C ASP A 212 -25.01 50.36 -4.80
N SER A 213 -26.17 49.73 -4.98
CA SER A 213 -26.33 48.31 -5.32
C SER A 213 -25.96 48.03 -6.78
N ASN A 214 -25.34 49.00 -7.45
CA ASN A 214 -24.84 48.90 -8.82
C ASN A 214 -23.48 48.20 -8.88
N GLN A 215 -23.44 46.98 -8.39
CA GLN A 215 -22.90 45.84 -9.12
C GLN A 215 -23.19 44.62 -8.27
N PRO A 216 -24.21 43.82 -8.61
CA PRO A 216 -24.19 42.46 -8.13
C PRO A 216 -22.90 41.87 -8.69
N LYS A 217 -21.95 41.49 -7.81
CA LYS A 217 -20.84 40.62 -8.18
C LYS A 217 -21.43 39.24 -8.46
N ASN A 218 -22.21 39.18 -9.53
CA ASN A 218 -22.76 37.94 -10.07
C ASN A 218 -21.58 37.19 -10.66
N ILE A 219 -21.31 36.01 -10.11
CA ILE A 219 -20.26 35.15 -10.64
C ILE A 219 -20.52 34.88 -12.12
N THR A 220 -21.78 34.80 -12.55
CA THR A 220 -22.19 34.70 -13.97
C THR A 220 -21.64 35.82 -14.85
N ARG A 221 -21.70 37.09 -14.42
CA ARG A 221 -21.14 38.22 -15.19
C ARG A 221 -19.62 38.13 -15.31
N TYR A 222 -18.95 37.66 -14.25
CA TYR A 222 -17.50 37.48 -14.25
C TYR A 222 -17.09 36.29 -15.13
N ILE A 223 -17.87 35.21 -15.13
CA ILE A 223 -17.71 34.07 -16.03
C ILE A 223 -17.86 34.53 -17.47
N ASP A 224 -18.93 35.26 -17.81
CA ASP A 224 -19.15 35.81 -19.15
C ASP A 224 -18.02 36.72 -19.61
N GLU A 225 -17.52 37.58 -18.72
CA GLU A 225 -16.39 38.46 -19.02
C GLU A 225 -15.10 37.64 -19.27
N HIS A 226 -14.86 36.58 -18.50
CA HIS A 226 -13.73 35.67 -18.72
C HIS A 226 -13.86 34.81 -19.97
N LEU A 227 -15.06 34.34 -20.30
CA LEU A 227 -15.32 33.57 -21.51
C LEU A 227 -15.17 34.44 -22.77
N ARG A 228 -15.55 35.72 -22.71
CA ARG A 228 -15.45 36.66 -23.85
C ARG A 228 -14.07 37.29 -24.00
N ASN A 229 -13.40 37.64 -22.90
CA ASN A 229 -12.13 38.37 -22.91
C ASN A 229 -10.90 37.48 -22.65
N GLY A 230 -11.11 36.24 -22.23
CA GLY A 230 -10.05 35.28 -21.94
C GLY A 230 -9.37 34.82 -23.22
N ARG A 231 -8.03 34.92 -23.28
CA ARG A 231 -7.21 34.40 -24.39
C ARG A 231 -7.31 32.88 -24.56
N THR A 232 -7.83 32.20 -23.56
CA THR A 232 -7.96 30.74 -23.44
C THR A 232 -9.26 30.20 -24.00
N PHE A 233 -10.24 31.05 -24.28
CA PHE A 233 -11.56 30.62 -24.74
C PHE A 233 -11.82 31.16 -26.14
N HIS A 234 -12.34 30.30 -27.02
CA HIS A 234 -12.74 30.65 -28.38
C HIS A 234 -14.21 30.34 -28.60
N LEU A 235 -14.97 31.36 -29.01
CA LEU A 235 -16.37 31.21 -29.38
C LEU A 235 -16.48 30.45 -30.70
N LEU A 236 -17.17 29.31 -30.70
CA LEU A 236 -17.54 28.54 -31.88
C LEU A 236 -18.90 28.99 -32.44
N GLU A 237 -19.92 29.04 -31.56
CA GLU A 237 -21.32 29.40 -31.85
C GLU A 237 -21.88 30.22 -30.68
N GLU A 238 -23.10 30.80 -30.81
CA GLU A 238 -23.70 31.80 -29.89
C GLU A 238 -23.66 31.44 -28.39
N ASP A 239 -23.48 30.15 -28.05
CA ASP A 239 -23.33 29.67 -26.67
C ASP A 239 -22.32 28.52 -26.50
N LYS A 240 -21.38 28.36 -27.43
CA LYS A 240 -20.47 27.21 -27.48
C LYS A 240 -19.02 27.67 -27.50
N TYR A 241 -18.23 27.26 -26.51
CA TYR A 241 -16.85 27.69 -26.33
C TYR A 241 -15.87 26.51 -26.39
N ILE A 242 -14.72 26.71 -27.04
CA ILE A 242 -13.55 25.81 -26.98
C ILE A 242 -12.57 26.35 -25.95
N TYR A 243 -12.07 25.46 -25.10
CA TYR A 243 -10.91 25.74 -24.25
C TYR A 243 -9.58 25.44 -24.98
N ASP A 244 -8.79 26.48 -25.24
CA ASP A 244 -7.43 26.37 -25.79
C ASP A 244 -6.41 26.15 -24.66
N VAL A 245 -6.10 24.88 -24.43
CA VAL A 245 -5.11 24.43 -23.43
C VAL A 245 -3.74 25.08 -23.66
N SER A 246 -3.38 25.42 -24.89
CA SER A 246 -2.05 25.96 -25.20
C SER A 246 -1.85 27.43 -24.80
N LYS A 247 -2.95 28.16 -24.58
CA LYS A 247 -2.94 29.54 -24.10
C LYS A 247 -3.31 29.65 -22.63
N SER A 248 -3.62 28.52 -21.98
CA SER A 248 -3.85 28.48 -20.54
C SER A 248 -2.63 29.05 -19.82
N ALA A 249 -2.86 30.02 -18.93
CA ALA A 249 -1.83 30.40 -18.01
C ALA A 249 -1.51 29.15 -17.20
N THR A 250 -0.24 28.73 -17.19
CA THR A 250 0.23 27.73 -16.24
C THR A 250 0.04 28.35 -14.86
N VAL A 251 -1.11 28.10 -14.24
CA VAL A 251 -1.30 28.37 -12.83
C VAL A 251 -0.18 27.61 -12.14
N ASP A 252 0.62 28.30 -11.33
CA ASP A 252 1.70 27.68 -10.55
C ASP A 252 1.08 26.65 -9.61
N THR A 253 0.89 25.42 -10.10
CA THR A 253 0.57 24.23 -9.31
C THR A 253 1.86 23.74 -8.63
N ALA A 254 2.59 24.65 -7.99
CA ALA A 254 3.83 24.33 -7.28
C ALA A 254 3.57 23.30 -6.15
N THR A 255 2.32 23.13 -5.74
CA THR A 255 1.82 22.03 -4.90
C THR A 255 1.07 21.02 -5.76
N SER A 256 1.79 20.08 -6.35
CA SER A 256 1.26 18.96 -7.17
C SER A 256 0.34 17.96 -6.44
N LEU A 257 -0.29 18.35 -5.34
CA LEU A 257 -1.05 17.47 -4.44
C LEU A 257 -2.40 18.01 -3.98
N THR A 258 -2.83 19.19 -4.44
CA THR A 258 -4.15 19.70 -4.07
C THR A 258 -5.22 19.06 -4.94
N SER A 259 -5.96 18.09 -4.40
CA SER A 259 -7.11 17.49 -5.08
C SER A 259 -8.24 18.51 -5.26
N VAL A 260 -9.20 18.22 -6.15
CA VAL A 260 -10.42 19.03 -6.32
C VAL A 260 -11.12 19.25 -4.97
N ASP A 261 -11.16 18.22 -4.12
CA ASP A 261 -11.72 18.30 -2.76
C ASP A 261 -10.98 19.32 -1.87
N GLU A 262 -9.68 19.54 -2.07
CA GLU A 262 -8.93 20.53 -1.31
C GLU A 262 -9.25 21.96 -1.77
N TYR A 263 -9.52 22.16 -3.06
CA TYR A 263 -10.04 23.43 -3.56
C TYR A 263 -11.44 23.70 -3.04
N ASP A 264 -12.33 22.70 -3.01
CA ASP A 264 -13.67 22.85 -2.44
C ASP A 264 -13.61 23.22 -0.96
N ARG A 265 -12.74 22.57 -0.18
CA ARG A 265 -12.49 22.96 1.22
C ARG A 265 -11.90 24.37 1.36
N MET A 266 -11.01 24.78 0.46
CA MET A 266 -10.45 26.13 0.46
C MET A 266 -11.53 27.17 0.15
N ILE A 267 -12.41 26.89 -0.81
CA ILE A 267 -13.56 27.72 -1.17
C ILE A 267 -14.51 27.83 0.03
N GLU A 268 -14.84 26.71 0.70
CA GLU A 268 -15.67 26.71 1.91
C GLU A 268 -15.03 27.53 3.05
N ASN A 269 -13.73 27.36 3.29
CA ASN A 269 -13.01 28.16 4.30
C ASN A 269 -13.02 29.65 3.96
N LEU A 270 -12.89 30.02 2.68
CA LEU A 270 -13.00 31.40 2.23
C LEU A 270 -14.42 31.95 2.43
N ILE A 271 -15.45 31.16 2.18
CA ILE A 271 -16.85 31.54 2.45
C ILE A 271 -17.05 31.80 3.95
N ILE A 272 -16.50 30.95 4.83
CA ILE A 272 -16.54 31.14 6.28
C ILE A 272 -15.82 32.43 6.68
N ASN A 273 -14.61 32.67 6.14
CA ASN A 273 -13.87 33.90 6.42
C ASN A 273 -14.63 35.15 5.93
N ILE A 274 -15.29 35.09 4.78
CA ILE A 274 -16.14 36.19 4.29
C ILE A 274 -17.30 36.44 5.25
N LYS A 275 -17.95 35.37 5.76
CA LYS A 275 -19.02 35.50 6.75
C LYS A 275 -18.53 36.19 8.03
N ASP A 276 -17.38 35.78 8.54
CA ASP A 276 -16.76 36.36 9.74
C ASP A 276 -16.42 37.85 9.54
N VAL A 277 -15.90 38.20 8.36
CA VAL A 277 -15.63 39.61 8.00
C VAL A 277 -16.92 40.44 7.89
N ILE A 278 -18.01 39.86 7.36
CA ILE A 278 -19.32 40.55 7.30
C ILE A 278 -19.87 40.76 8.71
N GLU A 279 -19.80 39.76 9.58
CA GLU A 279 -20.25 39.81 10.97
C GLU A 279 -19.47 40.87 11.76
N HIS A 280 -18.14 40.87 11.68
CA HIS A 280 -17.31 41.92 12.28
C HIS A 280 -17.55 43.30 11.67
N GLY A 281 -17.90 43.37 10.37
CA GLY A 281 -18.32 44.60 9.71
C GLY A 281 -19.63 45.14 10.29
N ALA A 282 -20.61 44.28 10.56
CA ALA A 282 -21.88 44.64 11.18
C ALA A 282 -21.71 45.09 12.63
N GLU A 283 -20.94 44.35 13.44
CA GLU A 283 -20.59 44.74 14.82
C GLU A 283 -19.87 46.09 14.86
N SER A 284 -18.96 46.31 13.91
CA SER A 284 -18.27 47.59 13.77
C SER A 284 -19.28 48.69 13.42
N LYS A 285 -20.17 48.49 12.43
CA LYS A 285 -21.20 49.47 12.08
C LYS A 285 -22.09 49.80 13.29
N GLU A 286 -22.50 48.82 14.08
CA GLU A 286 -23.29 49.03 15.30
C GLU A 286 -22.52 49.86 16.33
N ARG A 287 -21.24 49.56 16.57
CA ARG A 287 -20.38 50.37 17.46
C ARG A 287 -20.26 51.81 16.99
N TRP A 288 -20.08 52.03 15.69
CA TRP A 288 -20.02 53.36 15.10
C TRP A 288 -21.36 54.09 15.21
N SER A 289 -22.49 53.42 14.96
CA SER A 289 -23.84 53.99 15.13
C SER A 289 -24.12 54.37 16.60
N ASN A 290 -23.79 53.48 17.54
CA ASN A 290 -23.93 53.76 18.97
C ASN A 290 -23.04 54.92 19.42
N ASN A 291 -21.82 55.03 18.89
CA ASN A 291 -20.95 56.16 19.18
C ASN A 291 -21.46 57.46 18.53
N ALA A 292 -21.99 57.41 17.31
CA ALA A 292 -22.64 58.55 16.67
C ALA A 292 -23.84 59.04 17.49
N ARG A 293 -24.72 58.14 17.95
CA ARG A 293 -25.86 58.48 18.81
C ARG A 293 -25.42 59.08 20.14
N LYS A 294 -24.32 58.58 20.74
CA LYS A 294 -23.73 59.18 21.94
C LYS A 294 -23.18 60.58 21.67
N LEU A 295 -22.54 60.80 20.52
CA LEU A 295 -22.06 62.12 20.10
C LEU A 295 -23.23 63.08 19.85
N ASP A 296 -24.33 62.62 19.26
CA ASP A 296 -25.53 63.44 19.07
C ASP A 296 -26.17 63.83 20.40
N LEU A 297 -26.25 62.90 21.37
CA LEU A 297 -26.69 63.21 22.73
C LEU A 297 -25.76 64.22 23.43
N ILE A 298 -24.43 64.06 23.28
CA ILE A 298 -23.46 65.03 23.81
C ILE A 298 -23.69 66.39 23.17
N LYS A 299 -23.86 66.45 21.84
CA LYS A 299 -24.13 67.69 21.11
C LYS A 299 -25.44 68.33 21.56
N GLU A 300 -26.49 67.56 21.78
CA GLU A 300 -27.77 68.05 22.29
C GLU A 300 -27.63 68.59 23.72
N THR A 301 -26.87 67.92 24.59
CA THR A 301 -26.58 68.45 25.94
C THR A 301 -25.70 69.70 25.91
N LEU A 302 -24.77 69.80 24.96
CA LEU A 302 -23.93 70.98 24.77
C LEU A 302 -24.77 72.16 24.30
N ASN A 303 -25.64 71.96 23.30
CA ASN A 303 -26.57 72.99 22.85
C ASN A 303 -27.53 73.43 23.97
N LYS A 304 -28.04 72.52 24.79
CA LYS A 304 -28.84 72.88 25.99
C LYS A 304 -28.02 73.64 27.04
N PHE A 305 -26.72 73.37 27.14
CA PHE A 305 -25.82 74.10 28.03
C PHE A 305 -25.53 75.51 27.49
N GLU A 306 -25.33 75.64 26.17
CA GLU A 306 -25.16 76.92 25.46
C GLU A 306 -26.41 77.78 25.63
N ASP A 307 -27.61 77.22 25.42
CA ASP A 307 -28.90 77.88 25.70
C ASP A 307 -29.08 78.23 27.19
N SER A 308 -28.50 77.47 28.12
CA SER A 308 -28.56 77.78 29.56
C SER A 308 -27.55 78.83 30.01
N VAL A 309 -26.43 78.98 29.28
CA VAL A 309 -25.41 80.00 29.53
C VAL A 309 -25.89 81.36 29.02
N ASP A 310 -26.58 81.40 27.89
CA ASP A 310 -27.22 82.62 27.37
C ASP A 310 -28.33 83.14 28.30
N ILE A 311 -29.02 82.28 29.06
CA ILE A 311 -30.01 82.71 30.07
C ILE A 311 -29.32 83.28 31.33
N SER A 312 -28.13 82.80 31.69
CA SER A 312 -27.40 83.32 32.87
C SER A 312 -26.68 84.65 32.63
N ASP A 313 -26.37 85.00 31.38
CA ASP A 313 -25.77 86.29 31.05
C ASP A 313 -26.81 87.43 30.93
N GLU A 314 -28.11 87.13 30.73
CA GLU A 314 -29.19 88.14 30.75
C GLU A 314 -29.68 88.52 32.16
N GLU A 315 -29.43 87.73 33.21
CA GLU A 315 -29.73 88.11 34.61
C GLU A 315 -28.57 88.80 35.36
N MET A 316 -27.43 89.05 34.70
CA MET A 316 -26.32 89.87 35.25
C MET A 316 -26.24 91.30 34.70
N GLU A 317 -27.25 91.77 33.95
CA GLU A 317 -27.43 93.20 33.57
C GLU A 317 -28.79 93.78 34.01
N SER A 318 -29.24 93.51 35.25
CA SER A 318 -30.32 94.26 35.89
C SER A 318 -29.99 94.71 37.31
#